data_AF-A0A8J2ZFU6-F1
#
_entry.id   AF-A0A8J2ZFU6-F1
#
_cell.length_a   1.000
_cell.length_b   1.000
_cell.length_c   1.000
_cell.angle_alpha   90.00
_cell.angle_beta   90.00
_cell.angle_gamma   90.00
#
_symmetry.space_group_name_H-M   'P 1'
#
loop_
_entity.id
_entity.type
_entity.pdbx_description
1 polymer ?
#
loop_
_entity_poly.entity_id
_entity_poly.type
_entity_poly.pdbx_seq_one_letter_code
_entity_poly.pdbx_strand_id
1 'polypeptide(L)'
;MAETHVTGVRQREAVEIAGRRYVLRPITYGEAAEIEAERAGAFHGGPAMLNEAVRRALERRHGAEAAAYIAAVDAHEEADTVAASVILTRPHPQEPPEEHARYRAELRAAQAEVLRTARRRALAEATVADDPEVVAERAALARADRRARMALLRASLAAWEGDGLPDWRRERDGPASEEMLAALPLADVEALLARAEALRRPGAVEGKA
;
A
#
# COMPACT_ATOMS: atom_id res chain seq x y z
N MET A 1 12.34 -27.21 -2.79
CA MET A 1 13.09 -25.95 -2.98
C MET A 1 12.96 -25.16 -1.70
N ALA A 2 14.05 -24.71 -1.08
CA ALA A 2 14.00 -24.00 0.20
C ALA A 2 13.44 -22.58 -0.01
N GLU A 3 12.34 -22.26 0.68
CA GLU A 3 11.76 -20.91 0.65
C GLU A 3 12.76 -19.90 1.23
N THR A 4 13.18 -18.94 0.41
CA THR A 4 14.08 -17.88 0.84
C THR A 4 13.24 -16.79 1.52
N HIS A 5 13.42 -16.65 2.83
CA HIS A 5 12.80 -15.57 3.60
C HIS A 5 13.46 -14.22 3.25
N VAL A 6 12.66 -13.17 3.12
CA VAL A 6 13.09 -11.82 2.68
C VAL A 6 14.02 -11.13 3.69
N THR A 7 14.10 -11.63 4.92
CA THR A 7 15.09 -11.23 5.94
C THR A 7 15.59 -12.46 6.70
N GLY A 8 16.85 -12.43 7.13
CA GLY A 8 17.51 -13.56 7.80
C GLY A 8 16.73 -14.07 9.02
N VAL A 9 16.48 -15.38 9.03
CA VAL A 9 16.16 -16.24 10.19
C VAL A 9 15.14 -15.68 11.23
N ARG A 10 13.89 -16.15 11.14
CA ARG A 10 12.95 -16.29 12.28
C ARG A 10 12.64 -15.03 13.13
N GLN A 11 12.45 -13.85 12.52
CA GLN A 11 11.89 -12.71 13.25
C GLN A 11 10.38 -12.88 13.49
N ARG A 12 9.99 -13.78 14.40
CA ARG A 12 8.61 -13.77 14.93
C ARG A 12 8.47 -12.62 15.90
N GLU A 13 7.48 -11.76 15.67
CA GLU A 13 7.14 -10.66 16.57
C GLU A 13 5.88 -11.03 17.34
N ALA A 14 5.93 -10.98 18.67
CA ALA A 14 4.74 -11.10 19.50
C ALA A 14 4.19 -9.69 19.77
N VAL A 15 2.90 -9.50 19.52
CA VAL A 15 2.19 -8.24 19.72
C VAL A 15 1.06 -8.49 20.69
N GLU A 16 1.03 -7.74 21.79
CA GLU A 16 -0.04 -7.84 22.79
C GLU A 16 -0.98 -6.63 22.66
N ILE A 17 -2.27 -6.89 22.47
CA ILE A 17 -3.29 -5.88 22.26
C ILE A 17 -4.51 -6.28 23.07
N ALA A 18 -4.93 -5.42 24.01
CA ALA A 18 -6.14 -5.63 24.82
C ALA A 18 -6.27 -7.04 25.46
N GLY A 19 -5.17 -7.60 25.96
CA GLY A 19 -5.14 -8.93 26.58
C GLY A 19 -5.07 -10.12 25.61
N ARG A 20 -5.07 -9.86 24.29
CA ARG A 20 -4.81 -10.87 23.26
C ARG A 20 -3.36 -10.80 22.81
N ARG A 21 -2.77 -11.96 22.53
CA ARG A 21 -1.42 -12.11 22.04
C ARG A 21 -1.45 -12.61 20.60
N TYR A 22 -0.83 -11.86 19.71
CA TYR A 22 -0.67 -12.20 18.29
C TYR A 22 0.80 -12.48 18.00
N VAL A 23 1.07 -13.43 17.11
CA VAL A 23 2.41 -13.69 16.61
C VAL A 23 2.45 -13.42 15.11
N LEU A 24 3.32 -12.52 14.69
CA LEU A 24 3.58 -12.16 13.30
C LEU A 24 4.92 -12.74 12.85
N ARG A 25 5.09 -12.94 11.55
CA ARG A 25 6.34 -13.35 10.91
C ARG A 25 6.55 -12.58 9.60
N PRO A 26 7.78 -12.52 9.06
CA PRO A 26 8.01 -12.02 7.73
C PRO A 26 7.33 -12.93 6.70
N ILE A 27 6.85 -12.32 5.63
CA ILE A 27 6.31 -13.04 4.47
C ILE A 27 7.46 -13.61 3.62
N THR A 28 7.21 -14.73 2.94
CA THR A 28 8.16 -15.27 1.97
C THR A 28 8.09 -14.50 0.65
N TYR A 29 9.09 -14.69 -0.22
CA TYR A 29 9.03 -14.12 -1.58
C TYR A 29 7.82 -14.65 -2.37
N GLY A 30 7.47 -15.93 -2.20
CA GLY A 30 6.29 -16.54 -2.83
C GLY A 30 4.99 -15.86 -2.36
N GLU A 31 4.84 -15.67 -1.05
CA GLU A 31 3.68 -14.97 -0.48
C GLU A 31 3.62 -13.50 -0.91
N ALA A 32 4.77 -12.83 -1.02
CA ALA A 32 4.82 -11.48 -1.56
C ALA A 32 4.33 -11.45 -3.02
N ALA A 33 4.77 -12.40 -3.85
CA ALA A 33 4.30 -12.50 -5.24
C ALA A 33 2.81 -12.82 -5.33
N GLU A 34 2.26 -13.67 -4.44
CA GLU A 34 0.83 -13.95 -4.37
C GLU A 34 0.01 -12.72 -3.95
N ILE A 35 0.49 -11.94 -2.97
CA ILE A 35 -0.16 -10.68 -2.57
C ILE A 35 -0.14 -9.68 -3.73
N GLU A 36 0.97 -9.55 -4.46
CA GLU A 36 1.03 -8.71 -5.65
C GLU A 36 0.18 -9.26 -6.81
N ALA A 37 0.02 -10.58 -6.93
CA ALA A 37 -0.89 -11.19 -7.90
C ALA A 37 -2.37 -10.96 -7.53
N GLU A 38 -2.74 -11.01 -6.25
CA GLU A 38 -4.08 -10.63 -5.79
C GLU A 38 -4.36 -9.15 -6.03
N ARG A 39 -3.33 -8.29 -5.92
CA ARG A 39 -3.41 -6.86 -6.30
C ARG A 39 -3.57 -6.69 -7.82
N ALA A 40 -2.78 -7.41 -8.62
CA ALA A 40 -2.80 -7.30 -10.08
C ALA A 40 -4.05 -7.95 -10.70
N GLY A 41 -4.52 -9.07 -10.17
CA GLY A 41 -5.75 -9.76 -10.57
C GLY A 41 -7.01 -8.94 -10.29
N ALA A 42 -6.91 -7.93 -9.42
CA ALA A 42 -7.88 -6.85 -9.30
C ALA A 42 -7.61 -5.72 -10.31
N PHE A 43 -7.47 -6.05 -11.60
CA PHE A 43 -7.30 -5.10 -12.72
C PHE A 43 -8.46 -4.07 -12.86
N HIS A 44 -9.43 -4.10 -11.94
CA HIS A 44 -10.49 -3.11 -11.77
C HIS A 44 -10.10 -2.09 -10.69
N GLY A 45 -9.94 -0.82 -11.08
CA GLY A 45 -9.81 0.30 -10.14
C GLY A 45 -8.40 0.70 -9.74
N GLY A 46 -7.44 0.67 -10.66
CA GLY A 46 -6.12 1.29 -10.44
C GLY A 46 -6.18 2.84 -10.50
N PRO A 47 -5.11 3.54 -10.08
CA PRO A 47 -5.04 5.01 -10.15
C PRO A 47 -5.35 5.58 -11.54
N ALA A 48 -4.93 4.90 -12.60
CA ALA A 48 -5.22 5.30 -13.98
C ALA A 48 -6.72 5.25 -14.32
N MET A 49 -7.45 4.26 -13.81
CA MET A 49 -8.90 4.16 -14.03
C MET A 49 -9.66 5.23 -13.28
N LEU A 50 -9.24 5.54 -12.05
CA LEU A 50 -9.78 6.67 -11.31
C LEU A 50 -9.49 8.00 -12.03
N ASN A 51 -8.27 8.22 -12.53
CA ASN A 51 -7.94 9.43 -13.28
C ASN A 51 -8.81 9.55 -14.54
N GLU A 52 -9.04 8.45 -15.25
CA GLU A 52 -9.89 8.44 -16.44
C GLU A 52 -11.38 8.69 -16.13
N ALA A 53 -11.90 8.12 -15.04
CA ALA A 53 -13.24 8.44 -14.55
C ALA A 53 -13.36 9.92 -14.18
N VAL A 54 -12.34 10.50 -13.53
CA VAL A 54 -12.30 11.93 -13.18
C VAL A 54 -12.28 12.80 -14.44
N ARG A 55 -11.46 12.49 -15.46
CA ARG A 55 -11.43 13.24 -16.73
C ARG A 55 -12.80 13.25 -17.39
N ARG A 56 -13.42 12.07 -17.57
CA ARG A 56 -14.75 11.96 -18.18
C ARG A 56 -15.82 12.68 -17.37
N ALA A 57 -15.76 12.63 -16.04
CA ALA A 57 -16.67 13.38 -15.18
C ALA A 57 -16.49 14.90 -15.32
N LEU A 58 -15.24 15.38 -15.43
CA LEU A 58 -14.94 16.79 -15.65
C LEU A 58 -15.47 17.28 -17.00
N GLU A 59 -15.28 16.50 -18.07
CA GLU A 59 -15.82 16.81 -19.41
C GLU A 59 -17.35 16.92 -19.38
N ARG A 60 -18.03 15.94 -18.77
CA ARG A 60 -19.49 15.94 -18.64
C ARG A 60 -20.00 17.15 -17.85
N ARG A 61 -19.31 17.54 -16.77
CA ARG A 61 -19.77 18.59 -15.86
C ARG A 61 -19.45 20.00 -16.34
N HIS A 62 -18.25 20.21 -16.89
CA HIS A 62 -17.71 21.54 -17.17
C HIS A 62 -17.56 21.84 -18.67
N GLY A 63 -17.76 20.85 -19.55
CA GLY A 63 -17.69 21.03 -20.99
C GLY A 63 -16.35 21.64 -21.42
N ALA A 64 -16.38 22.78 -22.12
CA ALA A 64 -15.19 23.46 -22.60
C ALA A 64 -14.23 23.93 -21.48
N GLU A 65 -14.75 24.19 -20.27
CA GLU A 65 -13.94 24.61 -19.12
C GLU A 65 -13.19 23.43 -18.48
N ALA A 66 -13.56 22.18 -18.82
CA ALA A 66 -12.93 20.97 -18.30
C ALA A 66 -11.43 20.91 -18.58
N ALA A 67 -10.96 21.52 -19.68
CA ALA A 67 -9.56 21.48 -20.11
C ALA A 67 -8.57 21.92 -19.03
N ALA A 68 -8.89 22.97 -18.26
CA ALA A 68 -8.02 23.44 -17.18
C ALA A 68 -7.97 22.48 -16.00
N TYR A 69 -9.08 21.81 -15.69
CA TYR A 69 -9.15 20.80 -14.64
C TYR A 69 -8.44 19.50 -15.05
N ILE A 70 -8.62 19.06 -16.29
CA ILE A 70 -7.95 17.89 -16.86
C ILE A 70 -6.43 18.11 -16.87
N ALA A 71 -5.96 19.28 -17.29
CA ALA A 71 -4.54 19.62 -17.24
C ALA A 71 -3.96 19.56 -15.81
N ALA A 72 -4.77 19.84 -14.78
CA ALA A 72 -4.35 19.70 -13.39
C ALA A 72 -4.23 18.23 -12.95
N VAL A 73 -5.10 17.35 -13.45
CA VAL A 73 -5.02 15.89 -13.22
C VAL A 73 -3.78 15.32 -13.93
N ASP A 74 -3.58 15.67 -15.19
CA ASP A 74 -2.47 15.19 -16.02
C ASP A 74 -1.12 15.63 -15.46
N ALA A 75 -0.97 16.90 -15.08
CA ALA A 75 0.26 17.41 -14.47
C ALA A 75 0.61 16.68 -13.17
N HIS A 76 -0.38 16.24 -12.40
CA HIS A 76 -0.12 15.44 -11.20
C HIS A 76 0.26 14.00 -11.52
N GLU A 77 -0.41 13.36 -12.49
CA GLU A 77 -0.06 12.01 -12.95
C GLU A 77 1.37 11.96 -13.53
N GLU A 78 1.77 12.97 -14.29
CA GLU A 78 3.13 13.11 -14.80
C GLU A 78 4.14 13.29 -13.66
N ALA A 79 3.87 14.20 -12.71
CA ALA A 79 4.74 14.43 -11.57
C ALA A 79 4.93 13.16 -10.71
N ASP A 80 3.86 12.39 -10.49
CA ASP A 80 3.90 11.13 -9.75
C ASP A 80 4.72 10.06 -10.51
N THR A 81 4.54 9.96 -11.83
CA THR A 81 5.34 9.07 -12.69
C THR A 81 6.83 9.41 -12.64
N VAL A 82 7.17 10.70 -12.68
CA VAL A 82 8.56 11.17 -12.55
C VAL A 82 9.12 10.82 -11.18
N ALA A 83 8.37 11.07 -10.09
CA ALA A 83 8.81 10.74 -8.74
C ALA A 83 9.02 9.23 -8.55
N ALA A 84 8.12 8.40 -9.07
CA ALA A 84 8.24 6.95 -9.06
C ALA A 84 9.48 6.48 -9.85
N SER A 85 9.73 7.07 -11.03
CA SER A 85 10.93 6.79 -11.84
C SER A 85 12.21 7.09 -11.06
N VAL A 86 12.30 8.26 -10.41
CA VAL A 86 13.45 8.60 -9.57
C VAL A 86 13.62 7.60 -8.42
N ILE A 87 12.55 7.17 -7.76
CA ILE A 87 12.65 6.16 -6.68
C ILE A 87 13.29 4.85 -7.18
N LEU A 88 12.96 4.43 -8.40
CA LEU A 88 13.47 3.21 -9.01
C LEU A 88 14.96 3.31 -9.41
N THR A 89 15.51 4.52 -9.53
CA THR A 89 16.93 4.76 -9.84
C THR A 89 17.79 4.96 -8.59
N ARG A 90 17.31 4.53 -7.41
CA ARG A 90 18.06 4.64 -6.15
C ARG A 90 19.49 4.06 -6.31
N PRO A 91 20.53 4.85 -6.00
CA PRO A 91 21.91 4.39 -6.13
C PRO A 91 22.20 3.23 -5.15
N HIS A 92 23.04 2.30 -5.59
CA HIS A 92 23.51 1.20 -4.76
C HIS A 92 24.30 1.76 -3.55
N PRO A 93 24.27 1.13 -2.36
CA PRO A 93 24.98 1.64 -1.18
C PRO A 93 26.50 1.83 -1.33
N GLN A 94 27.10 1.26 -2.38
CA GLN A 94 28.53 1.37 -2.69
C GLN A 94 28.86 2.52 -3.66
N GLU A 95 27.84 3.21 -4.19
CA GLU A 95 28.05 4.35 -5.08
C GLU A 95 28.71 5.53 -4.34
N PRO A 96 29.43 6.41 -5.06
CA PRO A 96 30.05 7.58 -4.46
C PRO A 96 29.03 8.48 -3.72
N PRO A 97 29.44 9.16 -2.63
CA PRO A 97 28.56 10.08 -1.90
C PRO A 97 27.90 11.17 -2.76
N GLU A 98 28.56 11.57 -3.85
CA GLU A 98 28.05 12.54 -4.83
C GLU A 98 26.81 12.03 -5.57
N GLU A 99 26.79 10.75 -5.93
CA GLU A 99 25.64 10.08 -6.57
C GLU A 99 24.44 10.05 -5.62
N HIS A 100 24.67 9.71 -4.34
CA HIS A 100 23.66 9.79 -3.31
C HIS A 100 23.16 11.22 -3.05
N ALA A 101 24.02 12.23 -3.18
CA ALA A 101 23.63 13.63 -3.05
C ALA A 101 22.75 14.07 -4.23
N ARG A 102 23.13 13.72 -5.47
CA ARG A 102 22.36 14.00 -6.70
C ARG A 102 20.98 13.35 -6.63
N TYR A 103 20.92 12.05 -6.36
CA TYR A 103 19.67 11.32 -6.19
C TYR A 103 18.73 11.97 -5.17
N ARG A 104 19.25 12.37 -3.99
CA ARG A 104 18.43 13.04 -2.96
C ARG A 104 17.92 14.40 -3.40
N ALA A 105 18.69 15.15 -4.19
CA ALA A 105 18.25 16.43 -4.74
C ALA A 105 17.14 16.23 -5.78
N GLU A 106 17.32 15.29 -6.71
CA GLU A 106 16.32 14.91 -7.72
C GLU A 106 15.02 14.42 -7.07
N LEU A 107 15.12 13.52 -6.08
CA LEU A 107 13.96 13.00 -5.37
C LEU A 107 13.19 14.11 -4.65
N ARG A 108 13.89 15.04 -3.98
CA ARG A 108 13.23 16.18 -3.32
C ARG A 108 12.54 17.10 -4.33
N ALA A 109 13.15 17.35 -5.48
CA ALA A 109 12.57 18.17 -6.53
C ALA A 109 11.30 17.52 -7.10
N ALA A 110 11.34 16.22 -7.41
CA ALA A 110 10.20 15.46 -7.89
C ALA A 110 9.06 15.44 -6.84
N GLN A 111 9.38 15.17 -5.57
CA GLN A 111 8.39 15.19 -4.48
C GLN A 111 7.76 16.58 -4.29
N ALA A 112 8.55 17.66 -4.42
CA ALA A 112 8.02 19.02 -4.36
C ALA A 112 7.06 19.32 -5.52
N GLU A 113 7.30 18.77 -6.71
CA GLU A 113 6.38 18.90 -7.84
C GLU A 113 5.06 18.16 -7.59
N VAL A 114 5.13 16.91 -7.11
CA VAL A 114 3.94 16.12 -6.74
C VAL A 114 3.06 16.88 -5.77
N LEU A 115 3.65 17.47 -4.72
CA LEU A 115 2.91 18.26 -3.73
C LEU A 115 2.29 19.52 -4.34
N ARG A 116 2.99 20.17 -5.28
CA ARG A 116 2.51 21.38 -5.95
C ARG A 116 1.30 21.08 -6.84
N THR A 117 1.37 20.01 -7.62
CA THR A 117 0.31 19.59 -8.54
C THR A 117 -0.88 18.97 -7.80
N ALA A 118 -0.64 18.28 -6.67
CA ALA A 118 -1.68 17.64 -5.85
C ALA A 118 -2.80 18.61 -5.44
N ARG A 119 -2.46 19.85 -5.08
CA ARG A 119 -3.48 20.83 -4.68
C ARG A 119 -4.44 21.18 -5.81
N ARG A 120 -3.93 21.35 -7.04
CA ARG A 120 -4.77 21.69 -8.20
C ARG A 120 -5.62 20.50 -8.62
N ARG A 121 -5.04 19.30 -8.62
CA ARG A 121 -5.77 18.06 -8.82
C ARG A 121 -6.89 17.87 -7.80
N ALA A 122 -6.61 18.08 -6.51
CA ALA A 122 -7.61 17.93 -5.44
C ALA A 122 -8.81 18.88 -5.64
N LEU A 123 -8.56 20.12 -6.08
CA LEU A 123 -9.64 21.05 -6.43
C LEU A 123 -10.45 20.56 -7.64
N ALA A 124 -9.80 20.06 -8.70
CA ALA A 124 -10.49 19.49 -9.85
C ALA A 124 -11.37 18.31 -9.43
N GLU A 125 -10.82 17.34 -8.69
CA GLU A 125 -11.54 16.17 -8.20
C GLU A 125 -12.72 16.55 -7.29
N ALA A 126 -12.59 17.60 -6.47
CA ALA A 126 -13.67 18.05 -5.59
C ALA A 126 -14.92 18.48 -6.37
N THR A 127 -14.76 19.01 -7.59
CA THR A 127 -15.89 19.43 -8.43
C THR A 127 -16.70 18.27 -9.00
N VAL A 128 -16.16 17.05 -8.98
CA VAL A 128 -16.79 15.83 -9.51
C VAL A 128 -16.84 14.72 -8.47
N ALA A 129 -16.71 15.06 -7.18
CA ALA A 129 -16.62 14.09 -6.10
C ALA A 129 -17.92 13.27 -5.91
N ASP A 130 -19.03 13.81 -6.38
CA ASP A 130 -20.38 13.23 -6.38
C ASP A 130 -20.71 12.48 -7.68
N ASP A 131 -19.84 12.49 -8.69
CA ASP A 131 -20.07 11.75 -9.93
C ASP A 131 -20.12 10.23 -9.64
N PRO A 132 -21.18 9.51 -10.06
CA PRO A 132 -21.36 8.10 -9.73
C PRO A 132 -20.21 7.20 -10.18
N GLU A 133 -19.57 7.51 -11.32
CA GLU A 133 -18.45 6.74 -11.85
C GLU A 133 -17.20 6.95 -10.98
N VAL A 134 -16.93 8.20 -10.59
CA VAL A 134 -15.82 8.54 -9.68
C VAL A 134 -16.01 7.90 -8.30
N VAL A 135 -17.25 7.92 -7.76
CA VAL A 135 -17.58 7.27 -6.49
C VAL A 135 -17.36 5.75 -6.59
N ALA A 136 -17.80 5.12 -7.68
CA ALA A 136 -17.63 3.69 -7.90
C ALA A 136 -16.16 3.29 -7.99
N GLU A 137 -15.34 4.04 -8.74
CA GLU A 137 -13.90 3.78 -8.88
C GLU A 137 -13.14 3.99 -7.56
N ARG A 138 -13.48 5.03 -6.78
CA ARG A 138 -12.92 5.23 -5.43
C ARG A 138 -13.26 4.05 -4.51
N ALA A 139 -14.50 3.56 -4.56
CA ALA A 139 -14.91 2.39 -3.79
C ALA A 139 -14.23 1.10 -4.28
N ALA A 140 -13.94 0.96 -5.57
CA ALA A 140 -13.16 -0.15 -6.12
C ALA A 140 -11.72 -0.11 -5.60
N LEU A 141 -11.06 1.05 -5.69
CA LEU A 141 -9.69 1.26 -5.20
C LEU A 141 -9.57 0.98 -3.69
N ALA A 142 -10.52 1.48 -2.88
CA ALA A 142 -10.55 1.23 -1.44
C ALA A 142 -10.74 -0.26 -1.10
N ARG A 143 -11.58 -0.98 -1.88
CA ARG A 143 -11.75 -2.43 -1.71
C ARG A 143 -10.49 -3.20 -2.10
N ALA A 144 -9.81 -2.79 -3.17
CA ALA A 144 -8.55 -3.39 -3.60
C ALA A 144 -7.44 -3.20 -2.55
N ASP A 145 -7.27 -1.97 -2.02
CA ASP A 145 -6.32 -1.68 -0.94
C ASP A 145 -6.64 -2.49 0.32
N ARG A 146 -7.91 -2.55 0.73
CA ARG A 146 -8.33 -3.37 1.87
C ARG A 146 -8.00 -4.84 1.65
N ARG A 147 -8.30 -5.41 0.49
CA ARG A 147 -7.99 -6.81 0.16
C ARG A 147 -6.49 -7.07 0.26
N ALA A 148 -5.67 -6.20 -0.34
CA ALA A 148 -4.22 -6.28 -0.29
C ALA A 148 -3.66 -6.25 1.13
N ARG A 149 -4.18 -5.36 1.98
CA ARG A 149 -3.81 -5.27 3.40
C ARG A 149 -4.19 -6.56 4.14
N MET A 150 -5.40 -7.06 3.95
CA MET A 150 -5.83 -8.31 4.59
C MET A 150 -5.01 -9.52 4.12
N ALA A 151 -4.62 -9.57 2.85
CA ALA A 151 -3.72 -10.61 2.33
C ALA A 151 -2.33 -10.56 3.00
N LEU A 152 -1.77 -9.36 3.20
CA LEU A 152 -0.53 -9.16 3.96
C LEU A 152 -0.67 -9.63 5.42
N LEU A 153 -1.77 -9.25 6.08
CA LEU A 153 -2.04 -9.68 7.46
C LEU A 153 -2.15 -11.21 7.54
N ARG A 154 -2.92 -11.82 6.64
CA ARG A 154 -3.08 -13.28 6.53
C ARG A 154 -1.75 -13.99 6.35
N ALA A 155 -0.87 -13.46 5.49
CA ALA A 155 0.44 -14.05 5.25
C ALA A 155 1.36 -13.91 6.48
N SER A 156 1.29 -12.76 7.16
CA SER A 156 2.17 -12.42 8.29
C SER A 156 1.74 -13.09 9.60
N LEU A 157 0.44 -13.35 9.82
CA LEU A 157 -0.06 -13.99 11.01
C LEU A 157 0.41 -15.45 11.13
N ALA A 158 0.95 -15.78 12.30
CA ALA A 158 1.46 -17.09 12.66
C ALA A 158 0.70 -17.74 13.83
N ALA A 159 0.19 -16.95 14.77
CA ALA A 159 -0.66 -17.43 15.86
C ALA A 159 -1.47 -16.28 16.49
N TRP A 160 -2.54 -16.63 17.20
CA TRP A 160 -3.13 -15.77 18.23
C TRP A 160 -3.69 -16.60 19.38
N GLU A 161 -3.74 -16.01 20.56
CA GLU A 161 -4.31 -16.56 21.80
C GLU A 161 -4.88 -15.41 22.65
N GLY A 162 -5.89 -15.71 23.47
CA GLY A 162 -6.49 -14.75 24.43
C GLY A 162 -7.97 -14.43 24.20
N ASP A 163 -8.47 -13.50 24.99
CA ASP A 163 -9.91 -13.31 25.21
C ASP A 163 -10.72 -13.03 23.94
N GLY A 164 -11.79 -13.82 23.75
CA GLY A 164 -12.80 -13.61 22.72
C GLY A 164 -12.46 -14.19 21.35
N LEU A 165 -11.31 -14.87 21.20
CA LEU A 165 -10.92 -15.56 19.96
C LEU A 165 -10.53 -17.02 20.26
N PRO A 166 -10.79 -17.97 19.34
CA PRO A 166 -10.29 -19.32 19.50
C PRO A 166 -8.77 -19.34 19.32
N ASP A 167 -8.05 -20.11 20.15
CA ASP A 167 -6.61 -20.29 20.01
C ASP A 167 -6.26 -20.86 18.63
N TRP A 168 -5.44 -20.15 17.87
CA TRP A 168 -5.09 -20.52 16.50
C TRP A 168 -3.58 -20.47 16.29
N ARG A 169 -3.06 -21.45 15.54
CA ARG A 169 -1.65 -21.49 15.14
C ARG A 169 -1.53 -21.96 13.70
N ARG A 170 -0.88 -21.16 12.85
CA ARG A 170 -0.72 -21.43 11.42
C ARG A 170 -0.09 -22.79 11.12
N GLU A 171 0.90 -23.21 11.92
CA GLU A 171 1.58 -24.51 11.76
C GLU A 171 0.66 -25.70 11.99
N ARG A 172 -0.36 -25.52 12.84
CA ARG A 172 -1.32 -26.57 13.23
C ARG A 172 -2.57 -26.53 12.34
N ASP A 173 -3.10 -25.33 12.11
CA ASP A 173 -4.43 -25.13 11.55
C ASP A 173 -4.40 -24.61 10.10
N GLY A 174 -3.21 -24.34 9.56
CA GLY A 174 -3.04 -23.71 8.25
C GLY A 174 -3.23 -22.18 8.27
N PRO A 175 -3.20 -21.50 7.11
CA PRO A 175 -3.41 -20.06 7.01
C PRO A 175 -4.79 -19.65 7.56
N ALA A 176 -4.87 -18.47 8.19
CA ALA A 176 -6.13 -17.94 8.70
C ALA A 176 -7.13 -17.73 7.54
N SER A 177 -8.36 -18.22 7.70
CA SER A 177 -9.43 -18.00 6.72
C SER A 177 -9.90 -16.54 6.74
N GLU A 178 -10.60 -16.11 5.69
CA GLU A 178 -11.20 -14.77 5.65
C GLU A 178 -12.19 -14.54 6.80
N GLU A 179 -12.97 -15.55 7.15
CA GLU A 179 -13.92 -15.50 8.28
C GLU A 179 -13.21 -15.30 9.62
N MET A 180 -12.08 -15.98 9.84
CA MET A 180 -11.29 -15.80 11.06
C MET A 180 -10.69 -14.39 11.14
N LEU A 181 -10.21 -13.85 10.03
CA LEU A 181 -9.69 -12.50 9.96
C LEU A 181 -10.79 -11.44 10.15
N ALA A 182 -12.00 -11.70 9.64
CA ALA A 182 -13.16 -10.83 9.83
C ALA A 182 -13.67 -10.80 11.28
N ALA A 183 -13.40 -11.86 12.06
CA ALA A 183 -13.74 -11.92 13.49
C ALA A 183 -12.74 -11.14 14.38
N LEU A 184 -11.59 -10.71 13.85
CA LEU A 184 -10.64 -9.91 14.61
C LEU A 184 -11.21 -8.51 14.90
N PRO A 185 -11.00 -7.98 16.12
CA PRO A 185 -11.40 -6.60 16.43
C PRO A 185 -10.71 -5.60 15.51
N LEU A 186 -11.46 -4.61 15.01
CA LEU A 186 -10.96 -3.64 14.02
C LEU A 186 -9.69 -2.91 14.49
N ALA A 187 -9.66 -2.51 15.77
CA ALA A 187 -8.50 -1.84 16.36
C ALA A 187 -7.24 -2.73 16.37
N ASP A 188 -7.42 -4.03 16.57
CA ASP A 188 -6.32 -5.00 16.57
C ASP A 188 -5.82 -5.19 15.13
N VAL A 189 -6.72 -5.28 14.15
CA VAL A 189 -6.37 -5.40 12.72
C VAL A 189 -5.49 -4.25 12.26
N GLU A 190 -5.82 -3.00 12.59
CA GLU A 190 -5.01 -1.83 12.21
C GLU A 190 -3.60 -1.88 12.82
N ALA A 191 -3.50 -2.22 14.10
CA ALA A 191 -2.22 -2.35 14.78
C ALA A 191 -1.37 -3.50 14.20
N LEU A 192 -1.98 -4.64 13.89
CA LEU A 192 -1.30 -5.78 13.30
C LEU A 192 -0.85 -5.49 11.86
N LEU A 193 -1.64 -4.77 11.07
CA LEU A 193 -1.27 -4.33 9.72
C LEU A 193 -0.03 -3.44 9.74
N ALA A 194 0.02 -2.45 10.64
CA ALA A 194 1.18 -1.58 10.78
C ALA A 194 2.46 -2.38 11.09
N ARG A 195 2.35 -3.42 11.91
CA ARG A 195 3.47 -4.33 12.24
C ARG A 195 3.84 -5.25 11.07
N ALA A 196 2.86 -5.82 10.38
CA ALA A 196 3.08 -6.64 9.20
C ALA A 196 3.79 -5.85 8.08
N GLU A 197 3.43 -4.58 7.88
CA GLU A 197 4.12 -3.68 6.94
C GLU A 197 5.57 -3.40 7.35
N ALA A 198 5.85 -3.23 8.65
CA ALA A 198 7.20 -3.06 9.14
C ALA A 198 8.07 -4.30 8.87
N LEU A 199 7.51 -5.51 9.07
CA LEU A 199 8.18 -6.78 8.79
C LEU A 199 8.44 -7.01 7.29
N ARG A 200 7.66 -6.39 6.39
CA ARG A 200 7.84 -6.47 4.94
C ARG A 200 9.05 -5.65 4.44
N ARG A 201 9.48 -4.62 5.18
CA ARG A 201 10.58 -3.72 4.74
C ARG A 201 11.94 -4.34 5.06
N PRO A 202 12.79 -4.64 4.05
CA PRO A 202 14.17 -5.04 4.31
C PRO A 202 14.89 -3.89 5.05
N GLY A 203 15.42 -4.16 6.24
CA GLY A 203 16.21 -3.21 7.02
C GLY A 203 15.45 -2.33 8.04
N ALA A 204 14.16 -2.54 8.30
CA ALA A 204 13.43 -1.77 9.32
C ALA A 204 13.58 -2.31 10.75
N VAL A 205 14.18 -3.49 10.94
CA VAL A 205 14.35 -4.13 12.26
C VAL A 205 15.80 -4.05 12.78
N GLU A 206 16.63 -3.18 12.20
CA GLU A 206 17.89 -2.79 12.83
C GLU A 206 17.70 -1.47 13.59
N GLY A 207 17.23 -1.60 14.83
CA GLY A 207 17.44 -0.58 15.84
C GLY A 207 18.85 -0.70 16.43
N LYS A 208 19.49 0.47 16.63
CA LYS A 208 20.72 0.71 17.39
C LYS A 208 22.06 0.32 16.73
N ALA A 209 22.72 1.34 16.20
CA ALA A 209 24.07 1.70 16.62
C ALA A 209 24.11 3.23 16.82
#